data_AF-A0A1M3LD51-F1
#
_entry.id   AF-A0A1M3LD51-F1
#
_cell.length_a   1.000
_cell.length_b   1.000
_cell.length_c   1.000
_cell.angle_alpha   90.00
_cell.angle_beta   90.00
_cell.angle_gamma   90.00
#
_symmetry.space_group_name_H-M   'P 1'
#
loop_
_entity.id
_entity.type
_entity.pdbx_description
1 polymer ?
#
loop_
_entity_poly.entity_id
_entity_poly.type
_entity_poly.pdbx_seq_one_letter_code
_entity_poly.pdbx_strand_id
1 'polypeptide(L)'
;MNQKQLEQKIIRLHKSSAEVQSVLEAEFGKEFFNRDITERINGWEDMLAETGLPDIPEFTELPERLRNHFKKYYRCVVMTEAYNEGEKMDIYNEDEYRHYPYFATNGGPSAFAFRYSGYVFTTADAGSGSRLSFKSEKLANIAGTKHADIYREYLES
;
A
#
# COMPACT_ATOMS: atom_id res chain seq x y z
N MET A 1 -13.77 -22.15 -2.33
CA MET A 1 -13.15 -20.91 -2.83
C MET A 1 -14.23 -20.13 -3.53
N ASN A 2 -14.56 -18.93 -3.05
CA ASN A 2 -15.52 -18.05 -3.73
C ASN A 2 -14.84 -17.31 -4.90
N GLN A 3 -15.61 -16.59 -5.71
CA GLN A 3 -15.08 -15.87 -6.88
C GLN A 3 -13.96 -14.90 -6.49
N LYS A 4 -14.13 -14.11 -5.41
CA LYS A 4 -13.11 -13.15 -4.97
C LYS A 4 -11.79 -13.83 -4.58
N GLN A 5 -11.86 -14.93 -3.84
CA GLN A 5 -10.68 -15.71 -3.46
C GLN A 5 -9.97 -16.33 -4.66
N LEU A 6 -10.72 -16.72 -5.70
CA LEU A 6 -10.14 -17.19 -6.95
C LEU A 6 -9.41 -16.05 -7.69
N GLU A 7 -10.03 -14.87 -7.80
CA GLU A 7 -9.42 -13.70 -8.43
C GLU A 7 -8.11 -13.29 -7.72
N GLN A 8 -8.11 -13.23 -6.38
CA GLN A 8 -6.92 -12.96 -5.58
C GLN A 8 -5.80 -13.97 -5.84
N LYS A 9 -6.15 -15.26 -5.95
CA LYS A 9 -5.19 -16.32 -6.27
C LYS A 9 -4.63 -16.18 -7.68
N ILE A 10 -5.47 -15.83 -8.66
CA ILE A 10 -5.05 -15.59 -10.05
C ILE A 10 -4.07 -14.41 -10.11
N ILE A 11 -4.40 -13.28 -9.48
CA ILE A 11 -3.53 -12.10 -9.42
C ILE A 11 -2.18 -12.44 -8.79
N ARG A 12 -2.19 -13.17 -7.67
CA ARG A 12 -0.95 -13.59 -7.00
C ARG A 12 -0.10 -14.50 -7.88
N LEU A 13 -0.70 -15.44 -8.61
CA LEU A 13 0.01 -16.34 -9.50
C LEU A 13 0.57 -15.62 -10.73
N HIS A 14 -0.15 -14.64 -11.26
CA HIS A 14 0.31 -13.81 -12.39
C HIS A 14 1.63 -13.10 -12.10
N LYS A 15 1.87 -12.72 -10.84
CA LYS A 15 3.12 -12.07 -10.39
C LYS A 15 4.25 -13.04 -10.00
N SER A 16 4.05 -14.35 -10.13
CA SER A 16 5.02 -15.34 -9.63
C SER A 16 6.19 -15.63 -10.58
N SER A 17 5.94 -15.63 -11.90
CA SER A 17 6.94 -15.92 -12.94
C SER A 17 6.42 -15.46 -14.30
N ALA A 18 7.32 -15.17 -15.24
CA ALA A 18 6.96 -14.73 -16.59
C ALA A 18 6.18 -15.82 -17.36
N GLU A 19 6.50 -17.09 -17.14
CA GLU A 19 5.82 -18.22 -17.75
C GLU A 19 4.36 -18.29 -17.31
N VAL A 20 4.11 -18.25 -15.99
CA VAL A 20 2.75 -18.26 -15.43
C VAL A 20 1.97 -17.02 -15.84
N GLN A 21 2.64 -15.85 -15.86
CA GLN A 21 2.07 -14.60 -16.33
C GLN A 21 1.52 -14.74 -17.76
N SER A 22 2.33 -15.27 -18.68
CA SER A 22 1.94 -15.44 -20.08
C SER A 22 0.75 -16.38 -20.28
N VAL A 23 0.69 -17.47 -19.51
CA VAL A 23 -0.43 -18.43 -19.55
C VAL A 23 -1.71 -17.76 -19.04
N LEU A 24 -1.64 -17.07 -17.91
CA LEU A 24 -2.81 -16.43 -17.32
C LEU A 24 -3.34 -15.27 -18.17
N GLU A 25 -2.46 -14.49 -18.79
CA GLU A 25 -2.87 -13.45 -19.76
C GLU A 25 -3.53 -14.03 -21.02
N ALA A 26 -3.11 -15.22 -21.46
CA ALA A 26 -3.76 -15.91 -22.58
C ALA A 26 -5.16 -16.42 -22.23
N GLU A 27 -5.36 -16.92 -21.01
CA GLU A 27 -6.63 -17.49 -20.55
C GLU A 27 -7.66 -16.43 -20.12
N PHE A 28 -7.22 -15.39 -19.39
CA PHE A 28 -8.11 -14.37 -18.81
C PHE A 28 -8.09 -13.04 -19.56
N GLY A 29 -7.16 -12.87 -20.52
CA GLY A 29 -6.95 -11.63 -21.24
C GLY A 29 -6.13 -10.61 -20.44
N LYS A 30 -5.30 -9.83 -21.14
CA LYS A 30 -4.48 -8.77 -20.52
C LYS A 30 -5.32 -7.70 -19.82
N GLU A 31 -6.51 -7.41 -20.35
CA GLU A 31 -7.45 -6.43 -19.77
C GLU A 31 -7.86 -6.79 -18.34
N PHE A 32 -7.96 -8.08 -18.00
CA PHE A 32 -8.26 -8.51 -16.64
C PHE A 32 -7.19 -8.04 -15.64
N PHE A 33 -5.92 -8.07 -16.06
CA PHE A 33 -4.76 -7.70 -15.25
C PHE A 33 -4.45 -6.21 -15.32
N ASN A 34 -4.81 -5.50 -16.39
CA ASN A 34 -4.50 -4.08 -16.61
C ASN A 34 -5.54 -3.09 -16.04
N ARG A 35 -6.50 -3.56 -15.24
CA ARG A 35 -7.46 -2.69 -14.52
C ARG A 35 -6.75 -1.69 -13.61
N ASP A 36 -7.35 -0.53 -13.38
CA ASP A 36 -6.79 0.46 -12.45
C ASP A 36 -6.65 -0.16 -11.05
N ILE A 37 -5.47 0.02 -10.43
CA ILE A 37 -5.16 -0.58 -9.12
C ILE A 37 -6.20 -0.25 -8.04
N THR A 38 -6.86 0.91 -8.15
CA THR A 38 -7.87 1.38 -7.19
C THR A 38 -9.21 0.64 -7.31
N GLU A 39 -9.43 -0.06 -8.42
CA GLU A 39 -10.55 -0.98 -8.65
C GLU A 39 -10.21 -2.40 -8.20
N ARG A 40 -8.92 -2.79 -8.30
CA ARG A 40 -8.44 -4.11 -7.87
C ARG A 40 -8.38 -4.24 -6.35
N ILE A 41 -7.99 -3.18 -5.64
CA ILE A 41 -7.87 -3.18 -4.16
C ILE A 41 -9.20 -2.79 -3.50
N ASN A 42 -9.82 -3.76 -2.82
CA ASN A 42 -11.02 -3.53 -2.00
C ASN A 42 -10.79 -3.80 -0.50
N GLY A 43 -9.67 -4.43 -0.13
CA GLY A 43 -9.36 -4.76 1.26
C GLY A 43 -7.95 -5.33 1.43
N TRP A 44 -7.65 -5.82 2.62
CA TRP A 44 -6.33 -6.31 3.02
C TRP A 44 -5.84 -7.49 2.17
N GLU A 45 -6.71 -8.46 1.90
CA GLU A 45 -6.37 -9.65 1.11
C GLU A 45 -6.04 -9.30 -0.35
N ASP A 46 -6.67 -8.25 -0.89
CA ASP A 46 -6.34 -7.77 -2.24
C ASP A 46 -4.94 -7.13 -2.25
N MET A 47 -4.56 -6.38 -1.21
CA MET A 47 -3.21 -5.82 -1.09
C MET A 47 -2.14 -6.90 -0.97
N LEU A 48 -2.41 -7.97 -0.21
CA LEU A 48 -1.52 -9.13 -0.11
C LEU A 48 -1.39 -9.87 -1.46
N ALA A 49 -2.49 -10.01 -2.20
CA ALA A 49 -2.46 -10.62 -3.53
C ALA A 49 -1.65 -9.77 -4.52
N GLU A 50 -1.78 -8.44 -4.47
CA GLU A 50 -1.06 -7.49 -5.34
C GLU A 50 0.44 -7.43 -5.04
N THR A 51 0.85 -7.58 -3.77
CA THR A 51 2.26 -7.53 -3.37
C THR A 51 2.93 -8.90 -3.37
N GLY A 52 2.16 -9.99 -3.23
CA GLY A 52 2.68 -11.34 -3.03
C GLY A 52 3.30 -11.60 -1.66
N LEU A 53 3.29 -10.59 -0.77
CA LEU A 53 3.84 -10.64 0.58
C LEU A 53 2.99 -11.55 1.50
N PRO A 54 3.59 -12.11 2.57
CA PRO A 54 2.82 -12.82 3.58
C PRO A 54 1.91 -11.86 4.35
N ASP A 55 0.94 -12.43 5.05
CA ASP A 55 0.18 -11.69 6.06
C ASP A 55 1.11 -11.19 7.19
N ILE A 56 0.57 -10.37 8.10
CA ILE A 56 1.32 -9.65 9.14
C ILE A 56 2.24 -10.60 9.93
N PRO A 57 3.58 -10.45 9.82
CA PRO A 57 4.52 -11.29 10.57
C PRO A 57 4.45 -11.05 12.08
N GLU A 58 4.89 -12.03 12.86
CA GLU A 58 4.94 -11.92 14.32
C GLU A 58 6.12 -11.06 14.84
N PHE A 59 7.14 -10.82 14.01
CA PHE A 59 8.36 -10.10 14.36
C PHE A 59 9.04 -10.62 15.65
N THR A 60 9.11 -11.95 15.80
CA THR A 60 9.65 -12.63 17.00
C THR A 60 11.09 -12.26 17.33
N GLU A 61 11.87 -11.89 16.31
CA GLU A 61 13.26 -11.45 16.43
C GLU A 61 13.40 -10.06 17.10
N LEU A 62 12.31 -9.31 17.25
CA LEU A 62 12.31 -8.01 17.91
C LEU A 62 11.93 -8.13 19.40
N PRO A 63 12.38 -7.19 20.26
CA PRO A 63 11.83 -7.02 21.61
C PRO A 63 10.31 -6.86 21.59
N GLU A 64 9.61 -7.50 22.52
CA GLU A 64 8.13 -7.54 22.56
C GLU A 64 7.50 -6.14 22.46
N ARG A 65 8.05 -5.16 23.18
CA ARG A 65 7.59 -3.77 23.17
C ARG A 65 7.60 -3.08 21.80
N LEU A 66 8.37 -3.60 20.83
CA LEU A 66 8.47 -3.05 19.47
C LEU A 66 7.58 -3.79 18.47
N ARG A 67 7.23 -5.05 18.72
CA ARG A 67 6.57 -5.92 17.73
C ARG A 67 5.27 -5.31 17.21
N ASN A 68 4.43 -4.77 18.10
CA ASN A 68 3.16 -4.18 17.72
C ASN A 68 3.33 -2.97 16.77
N HIS A 69 4.32 -2.11 17.02
CA HIS A 69 4.66 -1.01 16.12
C HIS A 69 5.04 -1.51 14.73
N PHE A 70 5.91 -2.51 14.63
CA PHE A 70 6.33 -3.09 13.34
C PHE A 70 5.20 -3.81 12.61
N LYS A 71 4.27 -4.48 13.32
CA LYS A 71 3.04 -5.04 12.72
C LYS A 71 2.20 -3.97 12.03
N LYS A 72 2.01 -2.83 12.68
CA LYS A 72 1.23 -1.71 12.13
C LYS A 72 1.96 -1.01 10.99
N TYR A 73 3.28 -0.79 11.13
CA TYR A 73 4.11 -0.27 10.05
C TYR A 73 4.10 -1.18 8.82
N TYR A 74 4.13 -2.50 9.01
CA TYR A 74 4.03 -3.47 7.92
C TYR A 74 2.73 -3.32 7.13
N ARG A 75 1.61 -3.07 7.80
CA ARG A 75 0.32 -2.78 7.11
C ARG A 75 0.41 -1.55 6.21
N CYS A 76 1.05 -0.47 6.68
CA CYS A 76 1.28 0.71 5.86
C CYS A 76 2.15 0.39 4.63
N VAL A 77 3.23 -0.36 4.81
CA VAL A 77 4.15 -0.74 3.71
C VAL A 77 3.44 -1.60 2.65
N VAL A 78 2.71 -2.64 3.06
CA VAL A 78 1.96 -3.52 2.14
C VAL A 78 0.93 -2.72 1.34
N MET A 79 0.18 -1.83 2.00
CA MET A 79 -0.79 -0.97 1.33
C MET A 79 -0.11 -0.05 0.31
N THR A 80 0.96 0.65 0.70
CA THR A 80 1.68 1.57 -0.20
C THR A 80 2.25 0.81 -1.39
N GLU A 81 2.88 -0.35 -1.17
CA GLU A 81 3.45 -1.18 -2.23
C GLU A 81 2.38 -1.70 -3.19
N ALA A 82 1.22 -2.12 -2.66
CA ALA A 82 0.10 -2.58 -3.47
C ALA A 82 -0.41 -1.46 -4.41
N TYR A 83 -0.65 -0.26 -3.87
CA TYR A 83 -1.13 0.88 -4.67
C TYR A 83 -0.10 1.42 -5.66
N ASN A 84 1.19 1.33 -5.33
CA ASN A 84 2.26 1.68 -6.26
C ASN A 84 2.54 0.58 -7.29
N GLU A 85 1.91 -0.59 -7.17
CA GLU A 85 2.15 -1.76 -8.03
C GLU A 85 3.60 -2.24 -7.98
N GLY A 86 4.21 -2.17 -6.78
CA GLY A 86 5.62 -2.55 -6.55
C GLY A 86 6.64 -1.49 -6.93
N GLU A 87 6.22 -0.38 -7.53
CA GLU A 87 7.10 0.74 -7.87
C GLU A 87 7.61 1.42 -6.59
N LYS A 88 8.93 1.60 -6.52
CA LYS A 88 9.61 2.26 -5.41
C LYS A 88 10.10 3.62 -5.88
N MET A 89 9.73 4.66 -5.14
CA MET A 89 10.16 6.02 -5.47
C MET A 89 11.66 6.17 -5.21
N ASP A 90 12.38 6.74 -6.17
CA ASP A 90 13.77 7.13 -5.99
C ASP A 90 13.81 8.37 -5.09
N ILE A 91 14.46 8.24 -3.92
CA ILE A 91 14.60 9.35 -2.98
C ILE A 91 15.68 10.35 -3.41
N TYR A 92 16.54 9.98 -4.37
CA TYR A 92 17.60 10.83 -4.88
C TYR A 92 17.22 11.56 -6.17
N ASN A 93 16.12 11.14 -6.81
CA ASN A 93 15.56 11.85 -7.95
C ASN A 93 14.69 13.01 -7.46
N GLU A 94 15.11 14.23 -7.79
CA GLU A 94 14.41 15.45 -7.40
C GLU A 94 13.17 15.73 -8.26
N ASP A 95 13.12 15.15 -9.47
CA ASP A 95 11.98 15.24 -10.38
C ASP A 95 10.86 14.25 -10.02
N GLU A 96 11.13 13.28 -9.14
CA GLU A 96 10.14 12.31 -8.66
C GLU A 96 9.36 12.85 -7.47
N TYR A 97 8.10 13.21 -7.73
CA TYR A 97 7.16 13.64 -6.71
C TYR A 97 6.72 12.49 -5.81
N ARG A 98 6.96 12.64 -4.52
CA ARG A 98 6.55 11.69 -3.48
C ARG A 98 5.31 12.24 -2.77
N HIS A 99 4.18 11.58 -2.95
CA HIS A 99 2.90 12.01 -2.38
C HIS A 99 2.62 11.29 -1.06
N TYR A 100 2.17 12.03 -0.06
CA TYR A 100 1.85 11.50 1.27
C TYR A 100 0.46 11.96 1.71
N PRO A 101 -0.33 11.08 2.35
CA PRO A 101 -1.56 11.50 3.00
C PRO A 101 -1.26 12.24 4.32
N TYR A 102 -1.88 13.40 4.50
CA TYR A 102 -1.82 14.18 5.73
C TYR A 102 -3.14 14.09 6.48
N PHE A 103 -3.05 13.88 7.78
CA PHE A 103 -4.19 13.69 8.66
C PHE A 103 -4.33 14.87 9.62
N ALA A 104 -5.56 15.33 9.83
CA ALA A 104 -5.88 16.27 10.90
C ALA A 104 -6.19 15.50 12.18
N THR A 105 -5.84 16.10 13.33
CA THR A 105 -6.24 15.61 14.65
C THR A 105 -6.73 16.79 15.48
N ASN A 106 -7.93 16.70 16.07
CA ASN A 106 -8.47 17.72 16.98
C ASN A 106 -8.67 17.17 18.41
N GLY A 107 -7.68 16.43 18.92
CA GLY A 107 -7.64 16.03 20.34
C GLY A 107 -8.52 14.84 20.74
N GLY A 108 -9.06 14.06 19.80
CA GLY A 108 -9.81 12.83 20.10
C GLY A 108 -9.79 11.81 18.94
N PRO A 109 -10.10 10.52 19.21
CA PRO A 109 -10.03 9.45 18.20
C PRO A 109 -11.00 9.64 17.01
N SER A 110 -12.13 10.31 17.24
CA SER A 110 -13.11 10.67 16.21
C SER A 110 -12.64 11.82 15.31
N ALA A 111 -11.55 12.49 15.68
CA ALA A 111 -11.02 13.64 14.95
C ALA A 111 -9.82 13.28 14.06
N PHE A 112 -9.38 12.01 14.02
CA PHE A 112 -8.39 11.56 13.05
C PHE A 112 -9.07 11.40 11.69
N ALA A 113 -8.83 12.35 10.79
CA ALA A 113 -9.42 12.36 9.47
C ALA A 113 -8.38 12.73 8.42
N PHE A 114 -8.51 12.12 7.25
CA PHE A 114 -7.75 12.53 6.08
C PHE A 114 -8.04 14.00 5.77
N ARG A 115 -7.00 14.81 5.64
CA ARG A 115 -7.13 16.25 5.40
C ARG A 115 -6.87 16.60 3.94
N TYR A 116 -5.73 16.16 3.42
CA TYR A 116 -5.30 16.34 2.03
C TYR A 116 -4.08 15.44 1.77
N SER A 117 -3.68 15.27 0.52
CA SER A 117 -2.34 14.75 0.20
C SER A 117 -1.45 15.87 -0.30
N GLY A 118 -0.18 15.80 0.05
CA GLY A 118 0.84 16.75 -0.38
C GLY A 118 2.03 16.01 -0.97
N TYR A 119 2.75 16.68 -1.86
CA TYR A 119 4.05 16.22 -2.34
C TYR A 119 5.17 17.13 -1.85
N VAL A 120 6.39 16.63 -1.79
CA VAL A 120 7.56 17.42 -1.36
C VAL A 120 8.73 17.25 -2.32
N PHE A 121 9.33 18.37 -2.70
CA PHE A 121 10.62 18.47 -3.39
C PHE A 121 11.71 18.66 -2.34
N THR A 122 12.57 17.66 -2.11
CA THR A 122 13.84 17.66 -1.31
C THR A 122 13.95 18.49 0.00
N THR A 123 12.89 19.16 0.46
CA THR A 123 12.83 19.99 1.66
C THR A 123 12.41 19.13 2.83
N ALA A 124 13.07 19.36 3.97
CA ALA A 124 12.99 18.53 5.18
C ALA A 124 11.61 18.53 5.88
N ASP A 125 10.58 19.17 5.31
CA ASP A 125 9.26 19.34 5.93
C ASP A 125 8.36 18.09 5.84
N ALA A 126 8.68 17.13 4.97
CA ALA A 126 8.01 15.81 4.96
C ALA A 126 9.01 14.70 5.27
N GLY A 127 8.62 13.78 6.16
CA GLY A 127 9.34 12.53 6.40
C GLY A 127 9.63 11.81 5.08
N SER A 128 10.87 11.94 4.60
CA SER A 128 11.24 11.74 3.18
C SER A 128 11.43 10.26 2.80
N GLY A 129 10.74 9.34 3.47
CA GLY A 129 10.89 7.92 3.21
C GLY A 129 10.09 7.47 1.97
N SER A 130 10.74 6.83 1.00
CA SER A 130 10.09 6.27 -0.19
C SER A 130 9.11 5.13 0.12
N ARG A 131 9.29 4.44 1.25
CA ARG A 131 8.49 3.26 1.61
C ARG A 131 7.01 3.55 1.84
N LEU A 132 6.66 4.78 2.21
CA LEU A 132 5.28 5.19 2.49
C LEU A 132 4.77 6.28 1.52
N SER A 133 5.56 6.62 0.50
CA SER A 133 5.15 7.58 -0.53
C SER A 133 4.42 6.90 -1.67
N PHE A 134 3.42 7.59 -2.21
CA PHE A 134 2.69 7.18 -3.40
C PHE A 134 3.22 7.86 -4.66
N LYS A 135 3.18 7.13 -5.77
CA LYS A 135 3.58 7.62 -7.11
C LYS A 135 2.66 8.71 -7.69
N SER A 136 1.51 8.96 -7.06
CA SER A 136 0.62 10.04 -7.47
C SER A 136 -0.26 10.53 -6.32
N GLU A 137 -0.71 11.77 -6.44
CA GLU A 137 -1.69 12.39 -5.54
C GLU A 137 -3.00 11.60 -5.45
N LYS A 138 -3.49 11.09 -6.59
CA LYS A 138 -4.70 10.25 -6.66
C LYS A 138 -4.61 9.07 -5.70
N LEU A 139 -3.48 8.34 -5.72
CA LEU A 139 -3.27 7.18 -4.88
C LEU A 139 -3.12 7.55 -3.40
N ALA A 140 -2.40 8.64 -3.09
CA ALA A 140 -2.30 9.14 -1.72
C ALA A 140 -3.66 9.54 -1.15
N ASN A 141 -4.51 10.23 -1.94
CA ASN A 141 -5.87 10.60 -1.55
C ASN A 141 -6.75 9.38 -1.28
N ILE A 142 -6.69 8.36 -2.16
CA ILE A 142 -7.47 7.13 -2.00
C ILE A 142 -7.00 6.35 -0.78
N ALA A 143 -5.69 6.19 -0.59
CA ALA A 143 -5.14 5.49 0.57
C ALA A 143 -5.51 6.21 1.87
N GLY A 144 -5.32 7.55 1.92
CA GLY A 144 -5.68 8.35 3.08
C GLY A 144 -7.16 8.31 3.42
N THR A 145 -8.04 8.24 2.42
CA THR A 145 -9.51 8.22 2.63
C THR A 145 -10.04 6.82 2.96
N LYS A 146 -9.70 5.81 2.15
CA LYS A 146 -10.25 4.45 2.30
C LYS A 146 -9.63 3.67 3.47
N HIS A 147 -8.39 3.99 3.84
CA HIS A 147 -7.58 3.21 4.79
C HIS A 147 -7.00 4.08 5.91
N ALA A 148 -7.74 5.10 6.33
CA ALA A 148 -7.34 6.01 7.41
C ALA A 148 -7.07 5.27 8.74
N ASP A 149 -7.76 4.16 8.97
CA ASP A 149 -7.58 3.28 10.11
C ASP A 149 -6.17 2.66 10.17
N ILE A 150 -5.64 2.21 9.02
CA ILE A 150 -4.28 1.66 8.92
C ILE A 150 -3.26 2.71 9.36
N TYR A 151 -3.40 3.95 8.88
CA TYR A 151 -2.51 5.05 9.27
C TYR A 151 -2.65 5.42 10.73
N ARG A 152 -3.89 5.54 11.23
CA ARG A 152 -4.15 5.87 12.63
C ARG A 152 -3.51 4.87 13.57
N GLU A 153 -3.72 3.58 13.33
CA GLU A 153 -3.16 2.52 14.16
C GLU A 153 -1.64 2.62 14.25
N TYR A 154 -0.96 2.86 13.13
CA TYR A 154 0.49 3.06 13.06
C TYR A 154 0.94 4.33 13.78
N LEU A 155 0.27 5.47 13.56
CA LEU A 155 0.65 6.74 14.18
C LEU A 155 0.41 6.77 15.69
N GLU A 156 -0.51 5.95 16.22
CA GLU A 156 -0.77 5.78 17.65
C GLU A 156 0.16 4.74 18.34
N SER A 157 1.06 4.09 17.60
CA SER A 157 1.80 2.90 18.06
C SER A 157 3.13 3.11 18.75
#